data_AF-A0A2G2LKQ9-F1
#
_entry.id   AF-A0A2G2LKQ9-F1
#
_cell.length_a   1.000
_cell.length_b   1.000
_cell.length_c   1.000
_cell.angle_alpha   90.00
_cell.angle_beta   90.00
_cell.angle_gamma   90.00
#
_symmetry.space_group_name_H-M   'P 1'
#
loop_
_entity.id
_entity.type
_entity.pdbx_description
1 polymer ?
#
loop_
_entity_poly.entity_id
_entity_poly.type
_entity_poly.pdbx_seq_one_letter_code
_entity_poly.pdbx_strand_id
1 'polypeptide(L)'
;MDVMFATRSGGIRRNKLSDFANVMRNGKIAMKPDEGDGIVGVRACSANDDVLLTTRNGKCIRFPAGAVRVFVGRTSTGVRGIRLAEGDEVISMAILRHMDVTPTEARAYLKHASAMRRATGEDDEADSPVLADDDEDGGDEDLALGVERIGALDAAEQFVLTISDNGYGKRTSAYEYRVSGRGGKGLFAHDLRLSKMKGAHLAASFPVEDGDGIMLVTDGGQLIRVPIGGIRIAGRATAGVTIIRLKNDERVVAVQRIVETGEDGEDDHGNQDETGDETQSS
;
A
#
# COMPACT_ATOMS: atom_id res chain seq x y z
N MET A 1 -21.31 -8.15 -6.16
CA MET A 1 -20.08 -7.36 -6.38
C MET A 1 -20.45 -5.89 -6.47
N ASP A 2 -19.69 -5.06 -5.78
CA ASP A 2 -19.83 -3.61 -5.77
C ASP A 2 -18.55 -2.98 -6.35
N VAL A 3 -18.60 -1.69 -6.64
CA VAL A 3 -17.42 -0.88 -6.97
C VAL A 3 -17.31 0.27 -5.97
N MET A 4 -16.11 0.42 -5.43
CA MET A 4 -15.75 1.47 -4.50
C MET A 4 -14.92 2.53 -5.22
N PHE A 5 -15.28 3.80 -5.02
CA PHE A 5 -14.55 4.96 -5.49
C PHE A 5 -13.99 5.73 -4.29
N ALA A 6 -12.77 6.23 -4.42
CA ALA A 6 -12.15 7.16 -3.48
C ALA A 6 -11.78 8.46 -4.19
N THR A 7 -11.90 9.58 -3.49
CA THR A 7 -11.47 10.89 -3.99
C THR A 7 -10.28 11.44 -3.22
N ARG A 8 -9.57 12.37 -3.85
CA ARG A 8 -8.37 13.05 -3.31
C ARG A 8 -8.69 13.79 -2.02
N SER A 9 -9.87 14.41 -1.93
CA SER A 9 -10.37 15.09 -0.73
C SER A 9 -10.79 14.15 0.42
N GLY A 10 -10.66 12.82 0.25
CA GLY A 10 -11.01 11.84 1.27
C GLY A 10 -12.47 11.37 1.22
N GLY A 11 -13.18 11.61 0.12
CA GLY A 11 -14.50 11.04 -0.14
C GLY A 11 -14.43 9.55 -0.50
N ILE A 12 -15.49 8.81 -0.19
CA ILE A 12 -15.68 7.41 -0.59
C ILE A 12 -17.12 7.17 -1.05
N ARG A 13 -17.30 6.33 -2.08
CA ARG A 13 -18.60 6.00 -2.64
C ARG A 13 -18.65 4.53 -3.07
N ARG A 14 -19.71 3.82 -2.68
CA ARG A 14 -19.98 2.44 -3.12
C ARG A 14 -21.19 2.38 -4.04
N ASN A 15 -21.05 1.74 -5.20
CA ASN A 15 -22.13 1.48 -6.16
C ASN A 15 -22.21 -0.01 -6.50
N LYS A 16 -23.35 -0.46 -7.04
CA LYS A 16 -23.40 -1.80 -7.61
C LYS A 16 -22.59 -1.84 -8.90
N LEU A 17 -21.80 -2.90 -9.09
CA LEU A 17 -21.06 -3.06 -10.34
C LEU A 17 -22.03 -3.15 -11.54
N SER A 18 -23.23 -3.71 -11.33
CA SER A 18 -24.30 -3.77 -12.33
C SER A 18 -24.78 -2.39 -12.81
N ASP A 19 -24.57 -1.31 -12.03
CA ASP A 19 -24.88 0.06 -12.48
C ASP A 19 -24.05 0.44 -13.73
N PHE A 20 -22.98 -0.31 -14.00
CA PHE A 20 -22.01 -0.12 -15.07
C PHE A 20 -22.02 -1.23 -16.14
N ALA A 21 -23.03 -2.12 -16.15
CA ALA A 21 -23.07 -3.23 -17.11
C ALA A 21 -23.22 -2.79 -18.58
N ASN A 22 -23.94 -1.68 -18.82
CA ASN A 22 -24.13 -1.13 -20.17
C ASN A 22 -23.48 0.26 -20.26
N VAL A 23 -22.33 0.34 -20.94
CA VAL A 23 -21.52 1.55 -21.16
C VAL A 23 -21.36 1.74 -22.67
N MET A 24 -21.89 2.86 -23.17
CA MET A 24 -21.79 3.25 -24.59
C MET A 24 -20.42 3.83 -24.91
N ARG A 25 -20.10 4.00 -26.20
CA ARG A 25 -18.80 4.54 -26.68
C ARG A 25 -18.47 5.93 -26.10
N ASN A 26 -19.46 6.77 -25.82
CA ASN A 26 -19.28 8.09 -25.20
C ASN A 26 -19.12 8.05 -23.67
N GLY A 27 -19.05 6.84 -23.09
CA GLY A 27 -18.85 6.64 -21.66
C GLY A 27 -20.11 6.84 -20.82
N LYS A 28 -19.95 6.64 -19.52
CA LYS A 28 -21.03 6.71 -18.54
C LYS A 28 -20.50 7.37 -17.27
N ILE A 29 -21.16 8.42 -16.80
CA ILE A 29 -20.78 9.09 -15.53
C ILE A 29 -20.83 8.05 -14.41
N ALA A 30 -19.71 7.85 -13.73
CA ALA A 30 -19.59 6.93 -12.59
C ALA A 30 -19.82 7.63 -11.25
N MET A 31 -19.22 8.80 -11.10
CA MET A 31 -19.49 9.75 -10.04
C MET A 31 -19.13 11.16 -10.53
N LYS A 32 -19.58 12.18 -9.78
CA LYS A 32 -19.13 13.56 -9.97
C LYS A 32 -18.35 13.97 -8.73
N PRO A 33 -17.02 14.12 -8.82
CA PRO A 33 -16.24 14.75 -7.76
C PRO A 33 -16.69 16.20 -7.57
N ASP A 34 -16.41 16.76 -6.38
CA ASP A 34 -16.57 18.18 -6.13
C ASP A 34 -15.56 18.99 -6.97
N GLU A 35 -15.80 20.28 -7.16
CA GLU A 35 -14.90 21.16 -7.91
C GLU A 35 -13.49 21.17 -7.27
N GLY A 36 -12.46 20.95 -8.09
CA GLY A 36 -11.07 20.84 -7.62
C GLY A 36 -10.74 19.49 -6.97
N ASP A 37 -11.68 18.57 -6.83
CA ASP A 37 -11.43 17.19 -6.37
C ASP A 37 -11.18 16.24 -7.55
N GLY A 38 -10.67 15.05 -7.27
CA GLY A 38 -10.36 14.04 -8.28
C GLY A 38 -10.56 12.64 -7.74
N ILE A 39 -10.85 11.69 -8.64
CA ILE A 39 -10.90 10.26 -8.28
C ILE A 39 -9.47 9.74 -8.20
N VAL A 40 -9.11 9.13 -7.08
CA VAL A 40 -7.76 8.58 -6.83
C VAL A 40 -7.75 7.06 -6.88
N GLY A 41 -8.90 6.42 -6.64
CA GLY A 41 -8.98 4.97 -6.66
C GLY A 41 -10.36 4.47 -7.05
N VAL A 42 -10.39 3.42 -7.86
CA VAL A 42 -11.58 2.63 -8.18
C VAL A 42 -11.22 1.16 -8.03
N ARG A 43 -11.95 0.42 -7.19
CA ARG A 43 -11.73 -1.02 -6.98
C ARG A 43 -13.07 -1.74 -6.85
N ALA A 44 -13.14 -2.95 -7.40
CA ALA A 44 -14.25 -3.84 -7.10
C ALA A 44 -14.12 -4.34 -5.65
N CYS A 45 -15.24 -4.49 -4.96
CA CYS A 45 -15.25 -5.02 -3.60
C CYS A 45 -16.56 -5.74 -3.27
N SER A 46 -16.53 -6.51 -2.20
CA SER A 46 -17.69 -7.05 -1.50
C SER A 46 -18.08 -6.16 -0.31
N ALA A 47 -19.17 -6.50 0.38
CA ALA A 47 -19.51 -5.84 1.64
C ALA A 47 -18.67 -6.35 2.83
N ASN A 48 -18.00 -7.48 2.65
CA ASN A 48 -17.17 -8.18 3.63
C ASN A 48 -15.68 -7.89 3.43
N ASP A 49 -15.34 -6.90 2.61
CA ASP A 49 -13.97 -6.44 2.48
C ASP A 49 -13.77 -5.21 3.35
N ASP A 50 -12.51 -4.87 3.61
CA ASP A 50 -12.12 -3.59 4.19
C ASP A 50 -11.59 -2.63 3.13
N VAL A 51 -11.83 -1.34 3.34
CA VAL A 51 -11.21 -0.26 2.58
C VAL A 51 -10.06 0.30 3.41
N LEU A 52 -8.87 0.38 2.84
CA LEU A 52 -7.73 1.13 3.37
C LEU A 52 -7.49 2.36 2.50
N LEU A 53 -7.64 3.56 3.08
CA LEU A 53 -7.21 4.80 2.45
C LEU A 53 -5.86 5.22 3.00
N THR A 54 -4.95 5.64 2.13
CA THR A 54 -3.63 6.17 2.51
C THR A 54 -3.46 7.59 1.98
N THR A 55 -2.89 8.47 2.80
CA THR A 55 -2.71 9.88 2.49
C THR A 55 -1.26 10.21 2.14
N ARG A 56 -1.08 11.33 1.45
CA ARG A 56 0.19 11.89 1.03
C ARG A 56 1.13 12.14 2.22
N ASN A 57 0.59 12.59 3.34
CA ASN A 57 1.36 12.86 4.56
C ASN A 57 1.54 11.64 5.47
N GLY A 58 1.35 10.42 4.95
CA GLY A 58 1.65 9.19 5.68
C GLY A 58 0.60 8.80 6.70
N LYS A 59 -0.64 9.27 6.59
CA LYS A 59 -1.77 8.77 7.38
C LYS A 59 -2.54 7.68 6.63
N CYS A 60 -3.27 6.85 7.36
CA CYS A 60 -4.19 5.89 6.78
C CYS A 60 -5.41 5.62 7.65
N ILE A 61 -6.50 5.17 7.05
CA ILE A 61 -7.66 4.66 7.79
C ILE A 61 -8.15 3.36 7.13
N ARG A 62 -8.43 2.34 7.95
CA ARG A 62 -9.07 1.10 7.53
C ARG A 62 -10.46 1.01 8.13
N PHE A 63 -11.47 0.70 7.31
CA PHE A 63 -12.85 0.51 7.76
C PHE A 63 -13.58 -0.52 6.87
N PRO A 64 -14.63 -1.19 7.36
CA PRO A 64 -15.38 -2.16 6.55
C PRO A 64 -16.06 -1.49 5.37
N ALA A 65 -15.98 -2.08 4.17
CA ALA A 65 -16.65 -1.59 2.97
C ALA A 65 -18.18 -1.53 3.17
N GLY A 66 -18.73 -2.45 3.97
CA GLY A 66 -20.12 -2.45 4.43
C GLY A 66 -20.57 -1.16 5.12
N ALA A 67 -19.66 -0.42 5.77
CA ALA A 67 -19.95 0.85 6.45
C ALA A 67 -20.27 2.00 5.47
N VAL A 68 -20.00 1.82 4.18
CA VAL A 68 -20.39 2.76 3.12
C VAL A 68 -21.67 2.24 2.48
N ARG A 69 -22.81 2.90 2.67
CA ARG A 69 -24.05 2.49 2.00
C ARG A 69 -23.89 2.39 0.48
N VAL A 70 -24.62 1.49 -0.15
CA VAL A 70 -24.70 1.45 -1.62
C VAL A 70 -25.51 2.67 -2.09
N PHE A 71 -24.94 3.46 -2.98
CA PHE A 71 -25.61 4.63 -3.52
C PHE A 71 -26.47 4.26 -4.73
N VAL A 72 -27.68 4.81 -4.78
CA VAL A 72 -28.50 4.82 -5.98
C VAL A 72 -28.09 6.03 -6.83
N GLY A 73 -27.98 5.84 -8.14
CA GLY A 73 -27.54 6.89 -9.07
C GLY A 73 -26.02 7.12 -9.05
N ARG A 74 -25.57 8.15 -9.78
CA ARG A 74 -24.15 8.38 -10.14
C ARG A 74 -23.74 9.87 -10.06
N THR A 75 -24.54 10.69 -9.39
CA THR A 75 -24.41 12.16 -9.44
C THR A 75 -23.80 12.79 -8.18
N SER A 76 -23.64 12.03 -7.09
CA SER A 76 -23.06 12.57 -5.85
C SER A 76 -21.64 12.06 -5.59
N THR A 77 -20.89 12.85 -4.83
CA THR A 77 -19.48 12.63 -4.49
C THR A 77 -19.29 11.44 -3.55
N GLY A 78 -20.28 11.17 -2.68
CA GLY A 78 -20.26 10.06 -1.73
C GLY A 78 -20.34 10.55 -0.29
N VAL A 79 -19.57 9.95 0.60
CA VAL A 79 -19.49 10.26 2.04
C VAL A 79 -18.02 10.31 2.47
N ARG A 80 -17.70 10.96 3.60
CA ARG A 80 -16.30 11.14 4.07
C ARG A 80 -15.60 9.84 4.52
N GLY A 81 -14.66 9.32 3.75
CA GLY A 81 -13.84 8.14 4.07
C GLY A 81 -12.82 8.40 5.18
N ILE A 82 -12.06 9.49 5.07
CA ILE A 82 -11.05 9.93 6.05
C ILE A 82 -11.19 11.43 6.31
N ARG A 83 -10.84 11.88 7.51
CA ARG A 83 -10.65 13.32 7.80
C ARG A 83 -9.19 13.67 7.59
N LEU A 84 -8.92 14.48 6.57
CA LEU A 84 -7.58 14.95 6.22
C LEU A 84 -7.12 16.09 7.14
N ALA A 85 -5.81 16.17 7.33
CA ALA A 85 -5.16 17.36 7.86
C ALA A 85 -5.08 18.44 6.77
N GLU A 86 -4.75 19.67 7.16
CA GLU A 86 -4.52 20.76 6.21
C GLU A 86 -3.36 20.40 5.26
N GLY A 87 -3.57 20.60 3.95
CA GLY A 87 -2.59 20.28 2.91
C GLY A 87 -2.34 18.79 2.67
N ASP A 88 -3.08 17.90 3.33
CA ASP A 88 -3.03 16.46 3.07
C ASP A 88 -4.09 16.04 2.04
N GLU A 89 -3.85 14.91 1.39
CA GLU A 89 -4.74 14.34 0.38
C GLU A 89 -4.63 12.83 0.34
N VAL A 90 -5.70 12.15 -0.09
CA VAL A 90 -5.65 10.70 -0.34
C VAL A 90 -4.88 10.45 -1.63
N ILE A 91 -3.89 9.56 -1.56
CA ILE A 91 -3.10 9.13 -2.73
C ILE A 91 -3.49 7.74 -3.22
N SER A 92 -4.11 6.92 -2.35
CA SER A 92 -4.43 5.53 -2.67
C SER A 92 -5.61 4.99 -1.88
N MET A 93 -6.31 4.05 -2.51
CA MET A 93 -7.31 3.17 -1.92
C MET A 93 -6.96 1.71 -2.23
N ALA A 94 -6.89 0.90 -1.18
CA ALA A 94 -6.78 -0.56 -1.26
C ALA A 94 -8.04 -1.24 -0.72
N ILE A 95 -8.34 -2.42 -1.27
CA ILE A 95 -9.36 -3.33 -0.74
C ILE A 95 -8.62 -4.50 -0.10
N LEU A 96 -8.87 -4.74 1.17
CA LEU A 96 -8.23 -5.78 1.98
C LEU A 96 -9.27 -6.81 2.40
N ARG A 97 -8.83 -8.06 2.59
CA ARG A 97 -9.64 -9.13 3.15
C ARG A 97 -9.98 -8.77 4.60
N HIS A 98 -11.27 -8.78 4.92
CA HIS A 98 -11.70 -8.59 6.30
C HIS A 98 -11.47 -9.85 7.11
N MET A 99 -11.03 -9.66 8.34
CA MET A 99 -11.02 -10.69 9.36
C MET A 99 -11.28 -10.02 10.70
N ASP A 100 -12.15 -10.62 11.50
CA ASP A 100 -12.35 -10.22 12.89
C ASP A 100 -11.10 -10.58 13.69
N VAL A 101 -10.24 -9.59 13.92
CA VAL A 101 -8.99 -9.71 14.69
C VAL A 101 -8.95 -8.56 15.68
N THR A 102 -8.90 -8.89 16.97
CA THR A 102 -8.72 -7.90 18.02
C THR A 102 -7.30 -7.32 17.99
N PRO A 103 -7.07 -6.10 18.52
CA PRO A 103 -5.71 -5.54 18.61
C PRO A 103 -4.73 -6.46 19.35
N THR A 104 -5.18 -7.18 20.38
CA THR A 104 -4.36 -8.12 21.14
C THR A 104 -4.02 -9.37 20.32
N GLU A 105 -4.98 -9.95 19.60
CA GLU A 105 -4.68 -11.06 18.66
C GLU A 105 -3.70 -10.62 17.56
N ALA A 106 -3.89 -9.42 16.99
CA ALA A 106 -3.00 -8.89 15.96
C ALA A 106 -1.57 -8.75 16.50
N ARG A 107 -1.38 -8.17 17.70
CA ARG A 107 -0.07 -8.06 18.35
C ARG A 107 0.57 -9.43 18.60
N ALA A 108 -0.19 -10.38 19.15
CA ALA A 108 0.30 -11.73 19.42
C ALA A 108 0.74 -12.45 18.13
N TYR A 109 -0.07 -12.35 17.07
CA TYR A 109 0.25 -12.90 15.76
C TYR A 109 1.50 -12.25 15.15
N LEU A 110 1.59 -10.91 15.14
CA LEU A 110 2.72 -10.20 14.55
C LEU A 110 4.03 -10.52 15.29
N LYS A 111 3.99 -10.67 16.62
CA LYS A 111 5.13 -11.14 17.44
C LYS A 111 5.54 -12.56 17.04
N HIS A 112 4.58 -13.46 16.87
CA HIS A 112 4.84 -14.82 16.39
C HIS A 112 5.43 -14.84 14.97
N ALA A 113 4.81 -14.15 14.02
CA ALA A 113 5.23 -14.10 12.62
C ALA A 113 6.64 -13.50 12.47
N SER A 114 6.94 -12.42 13.20
CA SER A 114 8.28 -11.83 13.24
C SER A 114 9.32 -12.78 13.85
N ALA A 115 8.96 -13.59 14.85
CA ALA A 115 9.87 -14.60 15.39
C ALA A 115 10.12 -15.73 14.38
N MET A 116 9.10 -16.17 13.66
CA MET A 116 9.22 -17.22 12.64
C MET A 116 10.09 -16.79 11.45
N ARG A 117 9.88 -15.58 10.91
CA ARG A 117 10.70 -15.03 9.80
C ARG A 117 12.18 -14.91 10.16
N ARG A 118 12.47 -14.53 11.41
CA ARG A 118 13.86 -14.53 11.92
C ARG A 118 14.45 -15.94 12.01
N ALA A 119 13.65 -16.93 12.40
CA ALA A 119 14.13 -18.31 12.51
C ALA A 119 14.40 -18.96 11.14
N THR A 120 13.68 -18.54 10.09
CA THR A 120 13.87 -19.02 8.71
C THR A 120 14.95 -18.25 7.94
N GLY A 121 15.48 -17.15 8.50
CA GLY A 121 16.47 -16.29 7.84
C GLY A 121 15.88 -15.41 6.74
N GLU A 122 14.56 -15.21 6.75
CA GLU A 122 13.86 -14.30 5.83
C GLU A 122 14.05 -12.82 6.20
N ASP A 123 14.52 -12.53 7.42
CA ASP A 123 14.86 -11.21 7.92
C ASP A 123 16.33 -11.16 8.40
N ASP A 124 17.09 -10.12 8.02
CA ASP A 124 18.43 -9.87 8.56
C ASP A 124 18.39 -9.54 10.06
N GLU A 125 19.43 -9.93 10.81
CA GLU A 125 19.50 -9.82 12.28
C GLU A 125 19.40 -8.36 12.82
N ALA A 126 19.66 -7.36 11.97
CA ALA A 126 19.55 -5.93 12.27
C ALA A 126 18.15 -5.33 11.95
N ASP A 127 17.23 -6.15 11.45
CA ASP A 127 16.03 -5.72 10.72
C ASP A 127 14.71 -5.86 11.52
N SER A 128 14.77 -5.77 12.86
CA SER A 128 13.61 -5.84 13.76
C SER A 128 12.43 -4.92 13.36
N PRO A 129 11.20 -5.43 13.19
CA PRO A 129 10.01 -4.59 13.29
C PRO A 129 9.85 -4.19 14.76
N VAL A 130 10.15 -2.93 15.08
CA VAL A 130 9.58 -2.32 16.28
C VAL A 130 8.07 -2.31 16.08
N LEU A 131 7.36 -3.15 16.83
CA LEU A 131 5.91 -3.01 16.98
C LEU A 131 5.68 -1.56 17.41
N ALA A 132 4.79 -0.86 16.71
CA ALA A 132 4.46 0.50 17.07
C ALA A 132 3.69 0.47 18.40
N ASP A 133 4.37 0.74 19.51
CA ASP A 133 3.84 0.82 20.89
C ASP A 133 2.90 2.04 21.14
N ASP A 134 2.34 2.63 20.08
CA ASP A 134 1.65 3.92 20.13
C ASP A 134 0.17 3.84 20.56
N ASP A 135 -0.30 2.73 21.11
CA ASP A 135 -1.62 2.66 21.77
C ASP A 135 -1.40 2.34 23.27
N GLU A 136 -1.34 3.39 24.08
CA GLU A 136 -1.17 3.41 25.54
C GLU A 136 -2.39 2.87 26.32
N ASP A 137 -3.19 1.97 25.73
CA ASP A 137 -4.44 1.48 26.32
C ASP A 137 -4.53 -0.06 26.25
N GLY A 138 -4.26 -0.70 27.40
CA GLY A 138 -4.82 -2.00 27.74
C GLY A 138 -3.83 -3.16 27.82
N GLY A 139 -3.49 -3.52 29.07
CA GLY A 139 -3.23 -4.88 29.53
C GLY A 139 -2.15 -5.65 28.80
N ASP A 140 -0.98 -5.73 29.42
CA ASP A 140 0.15 -6.58 29.06
C ASP A 140 -0.14 -8.07 29.37
N GLU A 141 -1.30 -8.58 28.95
CA GLU A 141 -1.56 -10.02 28.91
C GLU A 141 -1.07 -10.53 27.55
N ASP A 142 0.08 -11.21 27.57
CA ASP A 142 0.62 -11.96 26.44
C ASP A 142 -0.42 -13.05 26.05
N LEU A 143 -1.34 -12.70 25.16
CA LEU A 143 -2.32 -13.65 24.62
C LEU A 143 -1.57 -14.71 23.79
N ALA A 144 -1.57 -15.95 24.25
CA ALA A 144 -1.09 -17.07 23.46
C ALA A 144 -2.17 -17.51 22.46
N LEU A 145 -1.91 -17.35 21.17
CA LEU A 145 -2.78 -17.85 20.11
C LEU A 145 -2.57 -19.36 19.92
N GLY A 146 -3.65 -20.10 19.74
CA GLY A 146 -3.58 -21.50 19.34
C GLY A 146 -3.05 -21.66 17.90
N VAL A 147 -2.43 -22.80 17.61
CA VAL A 147 -1.82 -23.11 16.30
C VAL A 147 -2.80 -22.94 15.14
N GLU A 148 -4.05 -23.38 15.31
CA GLU A 148 -5.10 -23.23 14.30
C GLU A 148 -5.40 -21.76 13.99
N ARG A 149 -5.47 -20.90 15.02
CA ARG A 149 -5.70 -19.47 14.85
C ARG A 149 -4.52 -18.77 14.21
N ILE A 150 -3.30 -19.15 14.57
CA ILE A 150 -2.07 -18.66 13.92
C ILE A 150 -2.09 -19.03 12.44
N GLY A 151 -2.35 -20.30 12.09
CA GLY A 151 -2.42 -20.74 10.69
C GLY A 151 -3.52 -20.05 9.90
N ALA A 152 -4.67 -19.77 10.51
CA ALA A 152 -5.75 -19.03 9.87
C ALA A 152 -5.37 -17.55 9.61
N LEU A 153 -4.65 -16.91 10.53
CA LEU A 153 -4.16 -15.54 10.36
C LEU A 153 -3.04 -15.48 9.32
N ASP A 154 -2.12 -16.43 9.33
CA ASP A 154 -1.02 -16.54 8.38
C ASP A 154 -1.53 -16.72 6.94
N ALA A 155 -2.42 -17.69 6.72
CA ALA A 155 -3.05 -17.90 5.43
C ALA A 155 -3.86 -16.68 4.94
N ALA A 156 -4.32 -15.84 5.86
CA ALA A 156 -5.09 -14.65 5.56
C ALA A 156 -4.26 -13.36 5.52
N GLU A 157 -2.97 -13.40 5.84
CA GLU A 157 -2.13 -12.22 5.91
C GLU A 157 -2.00 -11.58 4.51
N GLN A 158 -1.98 -10.25 4.50
CA GLN A 158 -1.73 -9.46 3.31
C GLN A 158 -0.70 -8.41 3.67
N PHE A 159 0.15 -8.05 2.71
CA PHE A 159 1.11 -6.96 2.90
C PHE A 159 0.72 -5.74 2.10
N VAL A 160 0.85 -4.57 2.72
CA VAL A 160 0.73 -3.28 2.06
C VAL A 160 2.13 -2.71 1.89
N LEU A 161 2.52 -2.46 0.64
CA LEU A 161 3.72 -1.72 0.32
C LEU A 161 3.43 -0.22 0.46
N THR A 162 4.34 0.52 1.11
CA THR A 162 4.37 2.00 1.06
C THR A 162 5.72 2.47 0.56
N ILE A 163 5.71 3.48 -0.32
CA ILE A 163 6.93 4.12 -0.85
C ILE A 163 6.78 5.63 -0.78
N SER A 164 7.81 6.32 -0.30
CA SER A 164 7.93 7.78 -0.32
C SER A 164 8.66 8.29 -1.57
N ASP A 165 8.38 9.55 -1.91
CA ASP A 165 8.97 10.26 -3.05
C ASP A 165 10.50 10.40 -2.96
N ASN A 166 11.08 10.29 -1.76
CA ASN A 166 12.54 10.26 -1.54
C ASN A 166 13.16 8.85 -1.54
N GLY A 167 12.42 7.83 -1.97
CA GLY A 167 12.96 6.50 -2.27
C GLY A 167 13.00 5.52 -1.09
N TYR A 168 12.33 5.82 0.02
CA TYR A 168 12.19 4.89 1.14
C TYR A 168 10.89 4.10 1.02
N GLY A 169 10.89 2.87 1.52
CA GLY A 169 9.68 2.07 1.55
C GLY A 169 9.81 0.81 2.40
N LYS A 170 8.68 0.13 2.51
CA LYS A 170 8.50 -1.07 3.34
C LYS A 170 7.22 -1.80 2.98
N ARG A 171 7.19 -3.10 3.25
CA ARG A 171 5.98 -3.89 3.41
C ARG A 171 5.53 -3.82 4.87
N THR A 172 4.23 -3.70 5.10
CA THR A 172 3.64 -3.75 6.44
C THR A 172 2.45 -4.70 6.41
N SER A 173 2.34 -5.58 7.41
CA SER A 173 1.21 -6.49 7.53
C SER A 173 -0.11 -5.73 7.60
N ALA A 174 -1.13 -6.22 6.91
CA ALA A 174 -2.49 -5.68 6.94
C ALA A 174 -3.05 -5.63 8.38
N TYR A 175 -2.63 -6.56 9.25
CA TYR A 175 -3.06 -6.62 10.65
C TYR A 175 -2.56 -5.44 11.49
N GLU A 176 -1.51 -4.72 11.06
CA GLU A 176 -1.13 -3.47 11.72
C GLU A 176 -2.12 -2.35 11.44
N TYR A 177 -2.85 -2.38 10.33
CA TYR A 177 -3.88 -1.39 10.05
C TYR A 177 -5.18 -1.80 10.74
N ARG A 178 -5.33 -1.49 12.03
CA ARG A 178 -6.57 -1.84 12.76
C ARG A 178 -7.82 -1.29 12.06
N VAL A 179 -8.88 -2.10 12.03
CA VAL A 179 -10.19 -1.68 11.54
C VAL A 179 -10.77 -0.66 12.52
N SER A 180 -11.25 0.46 12.00
CA SER A 180 -11.77 1.59 12.78
C SER A 180 -13.00 2.21 12.12
N GLY A 181 -13.61 3.20 12.79
CA GLY A 181 -14.72 3.95 12.22
C GLY A 181 -14.29 4.87 11.09
N ARG A 182 -15.02 4.83 9.97
CA ARG A 182 -14.81 5.72 8.82
C ARG A 182 -14.95 7.20 9.20
N GLY A 183 -14.19 8.07 8.54
CA GLY A 183 -14.25 9.53 8.72
C GLY A 183 -13.43 10.07 9.90
N GLY A 184 -12.70 9.20 10.60
CA GLY A 184 -11.67 9.56 11.57
C GLY A 184 -10.40 10.11 10.94
N LYS A 185 -9.45 10.53 11.78
CA LYS A 185 -8.13 11.04 11.34
C LYS A 185 -7.16 9.92 10.91
N GLY A 186 -7.47 8.68 11.25
CA GLY A 186 -6.62 7.54 10.94
C GLY A 186 -5.36 7.42 11.82
N LEU A 187 -4.48 6.50 11.42
CA LEU A 187 -3.21 6.16 12.05
C LEU A 187 -2.05 6.57 11.14
N PHE A 188 -0.82 6.53 11.61
CA PHE A 188 0.36 6.68 10.74
C PHE A 188 0.53 5.41 9.91
N ALA A 189 0.60 5.50 8.58
CA ALA A 189 0.95 4.41 7.66
C ALA A 189 2.47 4.28 7.47
N HIS A 190 3.17 5.41 7.56
CA HIS A 190 4.58 5.57 7.28
C HIS A 190 5.09 6.79 8.06
N ASP A 191 6.22 6.67 8.76
CA ASP A 191 6.74 7.80 9.55
C ASP A 191 7.61 8.73 8.71
N LEU A 192 7.01 9.85 8.30
CA LEU A 192 7.68 10.91 7.54
C LEU A 192 8.30 12.01 8.43
N ARG A 193 8.23 11.88 9.76
CA ARG A 193 8.71 12.92 10.70
C ARG A 193 10.21 12.84 10.97
N LEU A 194 10.86 11.74 10.57
CA LEU A 194 12.29 11.56 10.75
C LEU A 194 13.08 12.58 9.91
N SER A 195 14.28 12.95 10.38
CA SER A 195 15.15 13.92 9.71
C SER A 195 15.45 13.54 8.25
N LYS A 196 15.69 12.26 7.98
CA LYS A 196 15.93 11.69 6.64
C LYS A 196 14.72 11.78 5.69
N MET A 197 13.53 12.03 6.23
CA MET A 197 12.26 12.11 5.50
C MET A 197 11.75 13.56 5.38
N LYS A 198 12.57 14.54 5.77
CA LYS A 198 12.17 15.95 5.77
C LYS A 198 11.73 16.39 4.37
N GLY A 199 10.48 16.82 4.25
CA GLY A 199 9.87 17.27 3.00
C GLY A 199 9.47 16.13 2.04
N ALA A 200 9.61 14.87 2.47
CA ALA A 200 9.17 13.72 1.72
C ALA A 200 7.68 13.45 1.94
N HIS A 201 7.05 12.83 0.95
CA HIS A 201 5.64 12.44 0.97
C HIS A 201 5.50 11.01 0.47
N LEU A 202 4.39 10.35 0.80
CA LEU A 202 4.09 9.07 0.17
C LEU A 202 3.79 9.27 -1.32
N ALA A 203 4.47 8.48 -2.15
CA ALA A 203 4.26 8.37 -3.58
C ALA A 203 3.33 7.18 -3.92
N ALA A 204 3.36 6.11 -3.12
CA ALA A 204 2.55 4.93 -3.37
C ALA A 204 2.16 4.17 -2.10
N SER A 205 1.00 3.52 -2.17
CA SER A 205 0.51 2.57 -1.16
C SER A 205 -0.41 1.55 -1.83
N PHE A 206 -0.09 0.26 -1.81
CA PHE A 206 -0.96 -0.77 -2.38
C PHE A 206 -0.64 -2.19 -1.86
N PRO A 207 -1.60 -3.14 -1.94
CA PRO A 207 -1.36 -4.52 -1.57
C PRO A 207 -0.41 -5.22 -2.54
N VAL A 208 0.47 -6.04 -1.99
CA VAL A 208 1.45 -6.87 -2.71
C VAL A 208 1.38 -8.29 -2.19
N GLU A 209 1.81 -9.22 -3.03
CA GLU A 209 1.88 -10.67 -2.81
C GLU A 209 3.31 -11.12 -3.06
N ASP A 210 3.68 -12.26 -2.48
CA ASP A 210 5.00 -12.84 -2.72
C ASP A 210 5.16 -13.20 -4.19
N GLY A 211 6.36 -12.98 -4.72
CA GLY A 211 6.65 -13.11 -6.15
C GLY A 211 6.32 -11.88 -7.00
N ASP A 212 5.64 -10.86 -6.45
CA ASP A 212 5.48 -9.60 -7.19
C ASP A 212 6.82 -8.88 -7.41
N GLY A 213 6.83 -8.01 -8.42
CA GLY A 213 7.78 -6.92 -8.55
C GLY A 213 7.10 -5.56 -8.47
N ILE A 214 7.91 -4.50 -8.43
CA ILE A 214 7.45 -3.13 -8.64
C ILE A 214 8.32 -2.43 -9.69
N MET A 215 7.71 -1.50 -10.41
CA MET A 215 8.38 -0.54 -11.27
C MET A 215 8.27 0.84 -10.63
N LEU A 216 9.40 1.52 -10.44
CA LEU A 216 9.48 2.90 -9.97
C LEU A 216 9.94 3.79 -11.13
N VAL A 217 9.38 5.00 -11.21
CA VAL A 217 9.78 6.04 -12.17
C VAL A 217 10.08 7.33 -11.40
N THR A 218 11.24 7.95 -11.70
CA THR A 218 11.62 9.26 -11.15
C THR A 218 11.25 10.40 -12.09
N ASP A 219 11.17 11.63 -11.57
CA ASP A 219 11.02 12.85 -12.38
C ASP A 219 12.24 13.13 -13.29
N GLY A 220 13.41 12.56 -12.97
CA GLY A 220 14.58 12.51 -13.84
C GLY A 220 14.47 11.49 -14.98
N GLY A 221 13.39 10.70 -15.04
CA GLY A 221 13.17 9.70 -16.09
C GLY A 221 13.86 8.36 -15.82
N GLN A 222 14.40 8.13 -14.62
CA GLN A 222 14.97 6.84 -14.25
C GLN A 222 13.85 5.82 -13.98
N LEU A 223 13.94 4.65 -14.60
CA LEU A 223 13.03 3.52 -14.39
C LEU A 223 13.77 2.38 -13.70
N ILE A 224 13.22 1.86 -12.61
CA ILE A 224 13.83 0.78 -11.83
C ILE A 224 12.79 -0.29 -11.50
N ARG A 225 13.18 -1.56 -11.70
CA ARG A 225 12.40 -2.72 -11.25
C ARG A 225 12.99 -3.28 -9.97
N VAL A 226 12.14 -3.55 -8.98
CA VAL A 226 12.55 -4.12 -7.68
C VAL A 226 11.65 -5.31 -7.34
N PRO A 227 12.21 -6.51 -7.09
CA PRO A 227 11.44 -7.64 -6.55
C PRO A 227 10.88 -7.30 -5.17
N ILE A 228 9.63 -7.66 -4.91
CA ILE A 228 9.00 -7.33 -3.62
C ILE A 228 9.66 -8.03 -2.43
N GLY A 229 10.20 -9.24 -2.66
CA GLY A 229 10.87 -10.04 -1.64
C GLY A 229 12.07 -9.34 -1.02
N GLY A 230 12.74 -8.45 -1.77
CA GLY A 230 13.87 -7.67 -1.27
C GLY A 230 13.49 -6.41 -0.48
N ILE A 231 12.19 -6.08 -0.35
CA ILE A 231 11.74 -4.90 0.40
C ILE A 231 11.37 -5.32 1.82
N ARG A 232 12.00 -4.69 2.83
CA ARG A 232 11.81 -5.00 4.25
C ARG A 232 10.35 -5.06 4.69
N ILE A 233 10.01 -6.05 5.52
CA ILE A 233 8.78 -6.05 6.32
C ILE A 233 9.03 -5.24 7.61
N ALA A 234 8.28 -4.17 7.83
CA ALA A 234 8.45 -3.32 9.00
C ALA A 234 7.12 -2.75 9.49
N GLY A 235 7.11 -2.39 10.78
CA GLY A 235 5.94 -1.81 11.42
C GLY A 235 5.49 -0.49 10.80
N ARG A 236 4.22 -0.19 10.97
CA ARG A 236 3.51 0.92 10.34
C ARG A 236 4.08 2.29 10.69
N ALA A 237 4.55 2.48 11.93
CA ALA A 237 5.15 3.73 12.42
C ALA A 237 6.67 3.86 12.16
N THR A 238 7.21 3.17 11.16
CA THR A 238 8.62 3.31 10.73
C THR A 238 8.75 4.04 9.38
N ALA A 239 9.96 4.44 8.99
CA ALA A 239 10.22 4.95 7.64
C ALA A 239 10.63 3.86 6.63
N GLY A 240 10.80 2.61 7.08
CA GLY A 240 11.33 1.55 6.24
C GLY A 240 12.80 1.77 5.82
N VAL A 241 13.16 1.19 4.69
CA VAL A 241 14.51 1.13 4.13
C VAL A 241 14.59 1.86 2.80
N THR A 242 15.80 2.16 2.36
CA THR A 242 16.03 2.75 1.04
C THR A 242 15.80 1.67 -0.03
N ILE A 243 14.78 1.87 -0.87
CA ILE A 243 14.51 1.03 -2.05
C ILE A 243 15.36 1.52 -3.22
N ILE A 244 15.52 2.84 -3.35
CA ILE A 244 16.27 3.51 -4.40
C ILE A 244 17.06 4.68 -3.82
N ARG A 245 18.33 4.80 -4.24
CA ARG A 245 19.14 5.98 -3.97
C ARG A 245 18.97 6.98 -5.11
N LEU A 246 18.24 8.05 -4.85
CA LEU A 246 18.01 9.14 -5.79
C LEU A 246 19.23 10.08 -5.85
N LYS A 247 19.49 10.67 -7.02
CA LYS A 247 20.53 11.68 -7.24
C LYS A 247 19.88 13.03 -7.52
N ASN A 248 20.65 14.12 -7.42
CA ASN A 248 20.27 15.45 -7.93
C ASN A 248 18.88 15.94 -7.51
N ASP A 249 18.47 15.68 -6.26
CA ASP A 249 17.14 16.00 -5.73
C ASP A 249 15.94 15.37 -6.47
N GLU A 250 16.18 14.37 -7.33
CA GLU A 250 15.12 13.60 -7.99
C GLU A 250 14.11 13.03 -6.97
N ARG A 251 12.90 12.78 -7.47
CA ARG A 251 11.79 12.22 -6.70
C ARG A 251 11.13 11.08 -7.46
N VAL A 252 10.69 10.07 -6.72
CA VAL A 252 9.80 9.04 -7.25
C VAL A 252 8.44 9.68 -7.54
N VAL A 253 8.00 9.60 -8.79
CA VAL A 253 6.72 10.18 -9.24
C VAL A 253 5.65 9.12 -9.52
N ALA A 254 6.06 7.88 -9.78
CA ALA A 254 5.14 6.77 -10.00
C ALA A 254 5.73 5.45 -9.51
N VAL A 255 4.86 4.59 -8.97
CA VAL A 255 5.18 3.20 -8.62
C VAL A 255 4.04 2.31 -9.08
N GLN A 256 4.36 1.24 -9.79
CA GLN A 256 3.39 0.27 -10.30
C GLN A 256 3.76 -1.14 -9.86
N ARG A 257 2.77 -1.91 -9.37
CA ARG A 257 2.92 -3.36 -9.12
C ARG A 257 3.05 -4.09 -10.46
N ILE A 258 4.05 -4.96 -10.55
CA ILE A 258 4.22 -5.95 -11.62
C ILE A 258 3.85 -7.30 -11.01
N VAL A 259 2.84 -7.96 -11.58
CA VAL A 259 2.54 -9.35 -11.22
C VAL A 259 3.44 -10.22 -12.08
N GLU A 260 4.33 -10.99 -11.46
CA GLU A 260 5.14 -11.95 -12.22
C GLU A 260 4.27 -13.17 -12.55
N THR A 261 3.67 -13.15 -13.73
CA THR A 261 3.19 -14.36 -14.38
C THR A 261 4.40 -15.10 -14.92
N GLY A 262 4.50 -16.42 -14.68
CA GLY A 262 5.68 -17.25 -14.99
C GLY A 262 6.05 -17.43 -16.47
N GLU A 263 5.78 -16.44 -17.31
CA GLU A 263 6.15 -16.38 -18.73
C GLU A 263 6.55 -14.94 -19.04
N ASP A 264 7.86 -14.68 -19.08
CA ASP A 264 8.57 -13.63 -19.82
C ASP A 264 10.06 -13.94 -19.53
N GLY A 265 10.70 -14.79 -20.33
CA GLY A 265 11.21 -14.42 -21.64
C GLY A 265 12.70 -14.14 -21.46
N GLU A 266 13.53 -15.06 -21.94
CA GLU A 266 14.99 -14.91 -22.01
C GLU A 266 15.33 -13.69 -22.87
N ASP A 267 15.48 -12.52 -22.25
CA ASP A 267 16.18 -11.41 -22.88
C ASP A 267 17.69 -11.66 -22.71
N ASP A 268 18.20 -12.41 -23.68
CA ASP A 268 19.61 -12.51 -24.05
C ASP A 268 20.20 -11.11 -24.15
N HIS A 269 20.87 -10.66 -23.09
CA HIS A 269 21.83 -9.56 -23.19
C HIS A 269 23.05 -10.07 -23.95
N GLY A 270 22.89 -10.14 -25.27
CA GLY A 270 23.99 -10.20 -26.23
C GLY A 270 24.88 -8.99 -26.04
N ASN A 271 25.92 -9.17 -25.25
CA ASN A 271 27.06 -8.28 -25.12
C ASN A 271 27.74 -8.15 -26.49
N GLN A 272 27.33 -7.18 -27.30
CA GLN A 272 28.16 -6.71 -28.41
C GLN A 272 29.17 -5.73 -27.82
N ASP A 273 30.29 -6.29 -27.36
CA ASP A 273 31.50 -5.51 -27.14
C ASP A 273 31.94 -4.91 -28.47
N GLU A 274 31.85 -3.58 -28.54
CA GLU A 274 32.60 -2.74 -29.46
C GLU A 274 34.09 -3.05 -29.32
N THR A 275 34.64 -3.83 -30.24
CA THR A 275 36.08 -3.83 -30.50
C THR A 275 36.32 -2.96 -31.72
N GLY A 276 36.55 -1.67 -31.47
CA GLY A 276 37.21 -0.80 -32.41
C GLY A 276 38.64 -1.29 -32.63
N ASP A 277 38.96 -1.68 -33.86
CA ASP A 277 40.33 -1.80 -34.34
C ASP A 277 40.60 -0.63 -35.29
N GLU A 278 41.08 0.48 -34.73
CA GLU A 278 41.93 1.40 -35.45
C GLU A 278 43.38 1.11 -35.05
N THR A 279 44.12 0.44 -35.93
CA THR A 279 45.56 0.69 -36.01
C THR A 279 46.04 0.75 -37.45
N GLN A 280 46.53 1.93 -37.82
CA GLN A 280 47.27 2.23 -39.06
C GLN A 280 48.58 1.43 -39.13
N SER A 281 48.98 0.97 -40.33
CA SER A 281 50.21 1.46 -41.00
C SER A 281 50.65 0.57 -42.16
N SER A 282 51.10 1.26 -43.23
CA SER A 282 51.93 0.84 -44.38
C SER A 282 51.24 0.19 -45.58
#